data_AF-A0A537VD96-F1
#
_entry.id   AF-A0A537VD96-F1
#
_cell.length_a   1.000
_cell.length_b   1.000
_cell.length_c   1.000
_cell.angle_alpha   90.00
_cell.angle_beta   90.00
_cell.angle_gamma   90.00
#
_symmetry.space_group_name_H-M   'P 1'
#
loop_
_entity.id
_entity.type
_entity.pdbx_description
1 polymer ?
#
loop_
_entity_poly.entity_id
_entity_poly.type
_entity_poly.pdbx_seq_one_letter_code
_entity_poly.pdbx_strand_id
1 'polypeptide(L)'
;MASMALEIGRALRRARLARGLTLKQLAVASADRFKPTSVAGYERGERSISVIRFCELSQILGVPADRLLGEVLRATQADPELMIDLTRLERLGPAESELLSGFVQQVASLRGAGDVDRITLRVGDIEVLASASGRRPDELKAILGTVHRRTEREDP
;
A
#
# COMPACT_ATOMS: atom_id res chain seq x y z
N MET A 1 1.95 -7.85 -16.03
CA MET A 1 1.28 -6.78 -15.25
C MET A 1 -0.18 -7.16 -15.06
N ALA A 2 -0.70 -7.19 -13.83
CA ALA A 2 -2.12 -7.44 -13.60
C ALA A 2 -2.95 -6.25 -14.10
N SER A 3 -4.12 -6.51 -14.69
CA SER A 3 -4.99 -5.43 -15.16
C SER A 3 -5.51 -4.60 -13.98
N MET A 4 -5.72 -3.30 -14.18
CA MET A 4 -6.28 -2.39 -13.16
C MET A 4 -7.57 -2.95 -12.56
N ALA A 5 -8.45 -3.53 -13.39
CA ALA A 5 -9.69 -4.15 -12.94
C ALA A 5 -9.46 -5.36 -12.01
N LEU A 6 -8.43 -6.18 -12.28
CA LEU A 6 -8.08 -7.32 -11.45
C LEU A 6 -7.56 -6.87 -10.07
N GLU A 7 -6.72 -5.84 -10.02
CA GLU A 7 -6.21 -5.33 -8.74
C GLU A 7 -7.30 -4.65 -7.90
N ILE A 8 -8.22 -3.92 -8.54
CA ILE A 8 -9.44 -3.42 -7.88
C ILE A 8 -10.24 -4.59 -7.28
N GLY A 9 -10.47 -5.63 -8.07
CA GLY A 9 -11.17 -6.84 -7.64
C GLY A 9 -10.50 -7.51 -6.43
N ARG A 10 -9.18 -7.68 -6.48
CA ARG A 10 -8.38 -8.25 -5.39
C ARG A 10 -8.48 -7.42 -4.12
N ALA A 11 -8.40 -6.09 -4.21
CA ALA A 11 -8.53 -5.20 -3.06
C ALA A 11 -9.92 -5.32 -2.40
N LEU A 12 -10.99 -5.32 -3.19
CA LEU A 12 -12.36 -5.49 -2.69
C LEU A 12 -12.55 -6.86 -2.05
N ARG A 13 -12.01 -7.92 -2.64
CA ARG A 13 -12.05 -9.28 -2.09
C ARG A 13 -11.36 -9.35 -0.74
N ARG A 14 -10.15 -8.79 -0.61
CA ARG A 14 -9.41 -8.75 0.65
C ARG A 14 -10.21 -8.02 1.73
N ALA A 15 -10.74 -6.85 1.42
CA ALA A 15 -11.57 -6.07 2.35
C ALA A 15 -12.84 -6.83 2.79
N ARG A 16 -13.51 -7.53 1.87
CA ARG A 16 -14.66 -8.39 2.21
C ARG A 16 -14.29 -9.53 3.15
N LEU A 17 -13.20 -10.25 2.85
CA LEU A 17 -12.74 -11.36 3.65
C LEU A 17 -12.24 -10.91 5.03
N ALA A 18 -11.60 -9.75 5.13
CA ALA A 18 -11.16 -9.18 6.41
C ALA A 18 -12.33 -8.86 7.35
N ARG A 19 -13.53 -8.60 6.81
CA ARG A 19 -14.77 -8.48 7.61
C ARG A 19 -15.48 -9.81 7.89
N GLY A 20 -14.93 -10.94 7.42
CA GLY A 20 -15.59 -12.25 7.52
C GLY A 20 -16.89 -12.36 6.70
N LEU A 21 -17.11 -11.49 5.72
CA LEU A 21 -18.35 -11.49 4.93
C LEU A 21 -18.26 -12.48 3.77
N THR A 22 -19.26 -13.35 3.62
CA THR A 22 -19.53 -14.04 2.36
C THR A 22 -20.15 -13.08 1.34
N LEU A 23 -20.15 -13.46 0.05
CA LEU A 23 -20.83 -12.68 -1.00
C LEU A 23 -22.33 -12.51 -0.72
N LYS A 24 -22.97 -13.55 -0.17
CA LYS A 24 -24.38 -13.52 0.21
C LYS A 24 -24.63 -12.55 1.38
N GLN A 25 -23.79 -12.58 2.40
CA GLN A 25 -23.90 -11.65 3.53
C GLN A 25 -23.64 -10.20 3.11
N LEU A 26 -22.67 -9.95 2.22
CA LEU A 26 -22.45 -8.62 1.66
C LEU A 26 -23.69 -8.13 0.90
N ALA A 27 -24.31 -8.99 0.09
CA ALA A 27 -25.53 -8.63 -0.63
C ALA A 27 -26.64 -8.20 0.33
N VAL A 28 -26.87 -8.98 1.40
CA VAL A 28 -27.83 -8.62 2.47
C VAL A 28 -27.46 -7.30 3.14
N ALA A 29 -26.20 -7.12 3.54
CA ALA A 29 -25.71 -5.88 4.17
C ALA A 29 -25.86 -4.66 3.26
N SER A 30 -25.87 -4.86 1.94
CA SER A 30 -26.08 -3.81 0.94
C SER A 30 -27.54 -3.52 0.60
N ALA A 31 -28.50 -4.17 1.27
CA ALA A 31 -29.91 -4.20 0.88
C ALA A 31 -30.09 -4.64 -0.59
N ASP A 32 -29.40 -5.71 -0.97
CA ASP A 32 -29.45 -6.33 -2.31
C ASP A 32 -28.99 -5.44 -3.49
N ARG A 33 -28.46 -4.24 -3.20
CA ARG A 33 -27.87 -3.34 -4.22
C ARG A 33 -26.67 -3.97 -4.92
N PHE A 34 -25.89 -4.77 -4.20
CA PHE A 34 -24.76 -5.52 -4.72
C PHE A 34 -25.07 -7.00 -4.78
N LYS A 35 -25.47 -7.49 -5.95
CA LYS A 35 -25.75 -8.92 -6.15
C LYS A 35 -24.47 -9.76 -6.02
N PRO A 36 -24.53 -10.97 -5.42
CA PRO A 36 -23.35 -11.82 -5.25
C PRO A 36 -22.57 -12.09 -6.54
N THR A 37 -23.28 -12.28 -7.66
CA THR A 37 -22.69 -12.52 -8.99
C THR A 37 -21.96 -11.31 -9.54
N SER A 38 -22.47 -10.10 -9.31
CA SER A 38 -21.82 -8.85 -9.70
C SER A 38 -20.52 -8.66 -8.92
N VAL A 39 -20.57 -8.81 -7.59
CA VAL A 39 -19.39 -8.67 -6.73
C VAL A 39 -18.35 -9.73 -7.05
N ALA A 40 -18.77 -10.98 -7.28
CA ALA A 40 -17.85 -12.03 -7.70
C ALA A 40 -17.14 -11.71 -9.03
N GLY A 41 -17.87 -11.12 -9.99
CA GLY A 41 -17.28 -10.66 -11.25
C GLY A 41 -16.31 -9.50 -11.07
N TYR A 42 -16.61 -8.56 -10.16
CA TYR A 42 -15.68 -7.48 -9.80
C TYR A 42 -14.42 -8.07 -9.15
N GLU A 43 -14.56 -8.97 -8.18
CA GLU A 43 -13.43 -9.57 -7.44
C GLU A 43 -12.47 -10.35 -8.32
N ARG A 44 -12.97 -10.98 -9.39
CA ARG A 44 -12.15 -11.71 -10.37
C ARG A 44 -11.63 -10.83 -11.50
N GLY A 45 -11.99 -9.54 -11.54
CA GLY A 45 -11.64 -8.64 -12.64
C GLY A 45 -12.34 -8.94 -13.96
N GLU A 46 -13.38 -9.78 -13.96
CA GLU A 46 -14.18 -10.12 -15.14
C GLU A 46 -15.15 -9.00 -15.53
N ARG A 47 -15.40 -8.07 -14.60
CA ARG A 47 -16.24 -6.88 -14.81
C ARG A 47 -15.56 -5.65 -14.26
N SER A 48 -15.62 -4.55 -15.01
CA SER A 48 -15.25 -3.24 -14.49
C SER A 48 -16.30 -2.76 -13.49
N ILE A 49 -15.85 -1.99 -12.51
CA ILE A 49 -16.69 -1.30 -11.53
C ILE A 49 -16.56 0.20 -11.76
N SER A 50 -17.67 0.94 -11.67
CA SER A 50 -17.61 2.41 -11.73
C SER A 50 -17.05 2.96 -10.41
N VAL A 51 -16.47 4.16 -10.46
CA VAL A 51 -15.96 4.86 -9.26
C VAL A 51 -17.05 5.00 -8.19
N ILE A 52 -18.29 5.35 -8.59
CA ILE A 52 -19.43 5.47 -7.68
C ILE A 52 -19.67 4.14 -6.94
N ARG A 53 -19.77 3.03 -7.67
CA ARG A 53 -20.00 1.71 -7.06
C ARG A 53 -18.84 1.24 -6.21
N PHE A 54 -17.61 1.59 -6.58
CA PHE A 54 -16.43 1.32 -5.77
C PHE A 54 -16.52 2.02 -4.41
N CYS A 55 -16.87 3.31 -4.38
CA CYS A 55 -17.05 4.07 -3.15
C CYS A 55 -18.21 3.53 -2.28
N GLU A 56 -19.33 3.17 -2.89
CA GLU A 56 -20.46 2.56 -2.17
C GLU A 56 -20.05 1.22 -1.54
N LEU A 57 -19.34 0.38 -2.29
CA LEU A 57 -18.90 -0.92 -1.82
C LEU A 57 -17.83 -0.78 -0.71
N SER A 58 -16.94 0.21 -0.81
CA SER A 58 -15.94 0.48 0.22
C SER A 58 -16.59 0.87 1.55
N GLN A 59 -17.67 1.66 1.52
CA GLN A 59 -18.46 2.02 2.71
C GLN A 59 -19.11 0.80 3.36
N ILE A 60 -19.73 -0.10 2.57
CA ILE A 60 -20.30 -1.35 3.08
C ILE A 60 -19.22 -2.24 3.71
N LEU A 61 -18.02 -2.23 3.11
CA LEU A 61 -16.84 -2.92 3.61
C LEU A 61 -16.16 -2.17 4.77
N GLY A 62 -16.65 -1.00 5.17
CA GLY A 62 -16.05 -0.19 6.23
C GLY A 62 -14.57 0.12 6.00
N VAL A 63 -14.13 0.20 4.74
CA VAL A 63 -12.79 0.64 4.36
C VAL A 63 -12.91 1.93 3.55
N PRO A 64 -12.19 3.01 3.90
CA PRO A 64 -12.16 4.23 3.10
C PRO A 64 -11.76 3.95 1.65
N ALA A 65 -12.42 4.61 0.69
CA ALA A 65 -12.24 4.37 -0.75
C ALA A 65 -10.81 4.73 -1.21
N ASP A 66 -10.27 5.83 -0.70
CA ASP A 66 -8.89 6.29 -0.90
C ASP A 66 -7.87 5.25 -0.39
N ARG A 67 -8.13 4.62 0.75
CA ARG A 67 -7.25 3.55 1.28
C ARG A 67 -7.21 2.33 0.35
N LEU A 68 -8.38 1.87 -0.12
CA LEU A 68 -8.46 0.77 -1.08
C LEU A 68 -7.80 1.14 -2.41
N LEU A 69 -8.08 2.35 -2.92
CA LEU A 69 -7.47 2.83 -4.16
C LEU A 69 -5.95 2.92 -4.03
N GLY A 70 -5.44 3.36 -2.87
CA GLY A 70 -4.02 3.32 -2.56
C GLY A 70 -3.44 1.91 -2.66
N GLU A 71 -4.14 0.88 -2.16
CA GLU A 71 -3.69 -0.52 -2.31
C GLU A 71 -3.64 -0.96 -3.78
N VAL A 72 -4.66 -0.62 -4.55
CA VAL A 72 -4.74 -0.93 -5.98
C VAL A 72 -3.58 -0.26 -6.72
N LEU A 73 -3.40 1.05 -6.52
CA LEU A 73 -2.33 1.81 -7.16
C LEU A 73 -0.97 1.22 -6.81
N ARG A 74 -0.72 0.87 -5.54
CA ARG A 74 0.51 0.19 -5.11
C ARG A 74 0.73 -1.19 -5.72
N ALA A 75 -0.33 -1.92 -6.02
CA ALA A 75 -0.23 -3.24 -6.65
C ALA A 75 -0.05 -3.15 -8.18
N THR A 76 -0.59 -2.09 -8.78
CA THR A 76 -0.49 -1.82 -10.23
C THR A 76 0.77 -1.07 -10.63
N GLN A 77 1.27 -0.22 -9.74
CA GLN A 77 2.56 0.45 -9.92
C GLN A 77 3.63 -0.52 -9.46
N ALA A 78 4.53 -0.89 -10.36
CA ALA A 78 5.86 -1.35 -10.01
C ALA A 78 6.64 -0.14 -9.46
N ASP A 79 6.16 0.46 -8.38
CA ASP A 79 6.82 1.58 -7.76
C ASP A 79 8.14 1.00 -7.19
N PRO A 80 9.31 1.49 -7.63
CA PRO A 80 10.57 0.91 -7.23
C PRO A 80 10.69 1.03 -5.71
N GLU A 81 10.62 -0.11 -5.04
CA GLU A 81 10.90 -0.20 -3.61
C GLU A 81 12.37 0.20 -3.41
N LEU A 82 12.56 1.31 -2.70
CA LEU A 82 13.88 1.78 -2.29
C LEU A 82 14.20 1.10 -0.97
N MET A 83 15.18 0.21 -0.99
CA MET A 83 15.74 -0.29 0.24
C MET A 83 16.69 0.76 0.78
N ILE A 84 16.38 1.25 1.98
CA ILE A 84 17.22 2.17 2.74
C ILE A 84 17.99 1.39 3.79
N ASP A 85 19.28 1.70 3.86
CA ASP A 85 20.18 1.25 4.90
C ASP A 85 20.12 2.21 6.09
N LEU A 86 19.49 1.78 7.18
CA LEU A 86 19.24 2.62 8.36
C LEU A 86 20.51 2.86 9.17
N THR A 87 21.53 2.03 9.00
CA THR A 87 22.85 2.26 9.57
C THR A 87 23.49 3.57 9.09
N ARG A 88 22.99 4.13 7.98
CA ARG A 88 23.44 5.41 7.41
C ARG A 88 22.70 6.62 7.98
N LEU A 89 21.70 6.43 8.83
CA LEU A 89 21.03 7.53 9.53
C LEU A 89 21.99 8.35 10.39
N GLU A 90 23.04 7.72 10.93
CA GLU A 90 24.11 8.40 11.69
C GLU A 90 24.87 9.47 10.87
N ARG A 91 24.75 9.44 9.54
CA ARG A 91 25.34 10.45 8.65
C ARG A 91 24.51 11.73 8.57
N LEU A 92 23.29 11.70 9.10
CA LEU A 92 22.45 12.87 9.32
C LEU A 92 22.85 13.57 10.63
N GLY A 93 22.40 14.82 10.81
CA GLY A 93 22.58 15.49 12.09
C GLY A 93 21.91 14.70 13.23
N PRO A 94 22.40 14.80 14.49
CA PRO A 94 21.93 13.97 15.60
C PRO A 94 20.40 14.07 15.82
N ALA A 95 19.83 15.27 15.68
CA ALA A 95 18.39 15.49 15.80
C ALA A 95 17.57 14.84 14.67
N GLU A 96 18.09 14.83 13.43
CA GLU A 96 17.42 14.19 12.29
C GLU A 96 17.50 12.67 12.37
N SER A 97 18.67 12.15 12.77
CA SER A 97 18.90 10.72 12.94
C SER A 97 17.94 10.13 13.98
N GLU A 98 17.76 10.81 15.11
CA GLU A 98 16.86 10.39 16.18
C GLU A 98 15.39 10.42 15.73
N LEU A 99 14.97 11.47 15.02
CA LEU A 99 13.60 11.61 14.50
C LEU A 99 13.26 10.53 13.47
N LEU A 100 14.15 10.28 12.51
CA LEU A 100 13.93 9.29 11.46
C LEU A 100 14.01 7.85 12.01
N SER A 101 14.94 7.58 12.93
CA SER A 101 15.06 6.28 13.59
C SER A 101 13.79 5.94 14.38
N GLY A 102 13.27 6.90 15.16
CA GLY A 102 12.01 6.73 15.89
C GLY A 102 10.81 6.48 14.97
N PHE A 103 10.71 7.23 13.86
CA PHE A 103 9.65 7.02 12.87
C PHE A 103 9.75 5.64 12.21
N VAL A 104 10.94 5.21 11.82
CA VAL A 104 11.18 3.92 11.17
C VAL A 104 10.87 2.75 12.11
N GLN A 105 11.29 2.81 13.37
CA GLN A 105 10.96 1.79 14.37
C GLN A 105 9.45 1.65 14.57
N GLN A 106 8.73 2.78 14.62
CA GLN A 106 7.27 2.79 14.73
C GLN A 106 6.61 2.15 13.50
N VAL A 107 7.09 2.48 12.29
CA VAL A 107 6.59 1.89 11.05
C VAL A 107 6.91 0.38 10.97
N ALA A 108 8.10 -0.05 11.37
CA ALA A 108 8.50 -1.45 11.38
C ALA A 108 7.68 -2.28 12.37
N SER A 109 7.43 -1.75 13.58
CA SER A 109 6.60 -2.38 14.61
C SER A 109 5.16 -2.59 14.13
N LEU A 110 4.57 -1.58 13.48
CA LEU A 110 3.23 -1.67 12.89
C LEU A 110 3.14 -2.68 11.73
N ARG A 111 4.26 -2.98 11.07
CA ARG A 111 4.34 -3.90 9.92
C ARG A 111 4.74 -5.33 10.32
N GLY A 112 5.12 -5.57 11.57
CA GLY A 112 5.64 -6.88 12.02
C GLY A 112 6.96 -7.27 11.37
N ALA A 113 7.74 -6.30 10.87
CA ALA A 113 9.02 -6.54 10.21
C ALA A 113 10.14 -6.67 11.27
N GLY A 114 10.90 -7.76 11.21
CA GLY A 114 11.88 -8.14 12.24
C GLY A 114 13.31 -7.63 12.04
N ASP A 115 13.62 -6.94 10.95
CA ASP A 115 14.98 -6.42 10.69
C ASP A 115 15.00 -4.90 10.80
N VAL A 116 15.71 -4.39 11.80
CA VAL A 116 15.70 -2.98 12.23
C VAL A 116 16.80 -2.17 11.52
N ASP A 117 17.73 -2.85 10.83
CA ASP A 117 18.88 -2.19 10.18
C ASP A 117 18.61 -1.82 8.71
N ARG A 118 17.57 -2.41 8.11
CA ARG A 118 17.15 -2.12 6.72
C ARG A 118 15.64 -2.03 6.62
N ILE A 119 15.16 -0.91 6.10
CA ILE A 119 13.73 -0.75 5.78
C ILE A 119 13.55 -0.58 4.28
N THR A 120 12.57 -1.29 3.75
CA THR A 120 12.10 -1.05 2.38
C THR A 120 11.02 0.02 2.42
N LEU A 121 11.31 1.16 1.80
CA LEU A 121 10.44 2.31 1.70
C LEU A 121 10.05 2.53 0.25
N ARG A 122 8.83 3.04 0.03
CA ARG A 122 8.41 3.45 -1.30
C ARG A 122 9.02 4.79 -1.65
N VAL A 123 9.08 5.12 -2.94
CA VAL A 123 9.52 6.45 -3.39
C VAL A 123 8.69 7.55 -2.72
N GLY A 124 7.37 7.38 -2.62
CA GLY A 124 6.51 8.33 -1.91
C GLY A 124 6.81 8.48 -0.41
N ASP A 125 7.29 7.41 0.26
CA ASP A 125 7.70 7.49 1.67
C ASP A 125 8.96 8.38 1.83
N ILE A 126 9.87 8.34 0.85
CA ILE A 126 11.06 9.23 0.81
C ILE A 126 10.63 10.69 0.72
N GLU A 127 9.63 11.00 -0.10
CA GLU A 127 9.15 12.38 -0.27
C GLU A 127 8.60 12.94 1.04
N VAL A 128 7.85 12.12 1.78
CA VAL A 128 7.33 12.47 3.10
C VAL A 128 8.46 12.68 4.11
N LEU A 129 9.44 11.77 4.15
CA LEU A 129 10.59 11.87 5.05
C LEU A 129 11.48 13.07 4.72
N ALA A 130 11.66 13.38 3.44
CA ALA A 130 12.41 14.54 2.98
C ALA A 130 11.72 15.84 3.43
N SER A 131 10.40 15.93 3.24
CA SER A 131 9.60 17.05 3.72
C SER A 131 9.71 17.22 5.25
N ALA A 132 9.57 16.12 6.00
CA ALA A 132 9.66 16.13 7.46
C ALA A 132 11.05 16.50 8.00
N SER A 133 12.12 16.21 7.24
CA SER A 133 13.50 16.59 7.55
C SER A 133 13.91 17.94 6.96
N GLY A 134 13.01 18.65 6.26
CA GLY A 134 13.33 19.93 5.61
C GLY A 134 14.33 19.82 4.45
N ARG A 135 14.44 18.63 3.84
CA ARG A 135 15.38 18.31 2.77
C ARG A 135 14.66 18.07 1.44
N ARG A 136 15.42 18.12 0.35
CA ARG A 136 14.92 17.63 -0.94
C ARG A 136 15.00 16.10 -0.99
N PRO A 137 14.05 15.42 -1.68
CA PRO A 137 14.06 13.97 -1.80
C PRO A 137 15.39 13.40 -2.33
N ASP A 138 16.02 14.07 -3.29
CA ASP A 138 17.27 13.59 -3.89
C ASP A 138 18.47 13.71 -2.95
N GLU A 139 18.49 14.74 -2.10
CA GLU A 139 19.51 14.90 -1.05
C GLU A 139 19.40 13.78 -0.02
N LEU A 140 18.16 13.48 0.41
CA LEU A 140 17.90 12.40 1.36
C LEU A 140 18.28 11.04 0.78
N LYS A 141 17.97 10.77 -0.49
CA LYS A 141 18.37 9.52 -1.19
C LYS A 141 19.89 9.36 -1.25
N ALA A 142 20.62 10.44 -1.53
CA ALA A 142 22.08 10.43 -1.60
C ALA A 142 22.73 10.08 -0.25
N ILE A 143 22.20 10.63 0.85
CA ILE A 143 22.71 10.39 2.21
C ILE A 143 22.41 8.96 2.66
N LEU A 144 21.17 8.53 2.48
CA LEU A 144 20.67 7.24 2.93
C LEU A 144 21.18 6.06 2.09
N GLY A 145 21.77 6.32 0.92
CA GLY A 145 22.29 5.29 0.04
C GLY A 145 21.20 4.32 -0.41
N THR A 146 20.42 4.73 -1.41
CA THR A 146 19.34 3.88 -1.90
C THR A 146 19.85 2.74 -2.78
N VAL A 147 19.51 1.50 -2.42
CA VAL A 147 19.56 0.37 -3.36
C VAL A 147 18.17 0.19 -3.95
N HIS A 148 18.03 0.43 -5.26
CA HIS A 148 16.80 0.09 -5.95
C HIS A 148 16.67 -1.42 -5.92
N ARG A 149 15.66 -1.95 -5.23
CA ARG A 149 15.33 -3.36 -5.38
C ARG A 149 14.72 -3.49 -6.77
N ARG A 150 15.51 -3.96 -7.75
CA ARG A 150 14.92 -4.44 -9.01
C ARG A 150 13.94 -5.52 -8.61
N THR A 151 12.68 -5.34 -8.96
CA THR A 151 11.68 -6.40 -8.89
C THR A 151 12.05 -7.44 -9.94
N GLU A 152 13.02 -8.31 -9.62
CA GLU A 152 13.17 -9.58 -10.30
C GLU A 152 12.00 -10.46 -9.86
N ARG A 153 10.89 -10.34 -10.58
CA ARG A 153 10.03 -11.48 -10.83
C ARG A 153 10.56 -12.14 -12.09
N GLU A 154 11.58 -12.98 -11.91
CA GLU A 154 11.74 -14.13 -12.79
C GLU A 154 10.56 -15.06 -12.51
N ASP A 155 9.64 -15.17 -13.46
CA ASP A 155 8.66 -16.27 -13.47
C ASP A 155 9.36 -17.53 -14.00
N PRO A 156 9.23 -18.69 -13.34
CA PRO A 156 9.69 -19.99 -13.84
C PRO A 156 8.82 -20.54 -14.97
#